data_AF-A0A7W5FM10-F1
#
_entry.id   AF-A0A7W5FM10-F1
#
_cell.length_a   1.000
_cell.length_b   1.000
_cell.length_c   1.000
_cell.angle_alpha   90.00
_cell.angle_beta   90.00
_cell.angle_gamma   90.00
#
_symmetry.space_group_name_H-M   'P 1'
#
loop_
_entity.id
_entity.type
_entity.pdbx_description
1 polymer ?
#
loop_
_entity_poly.entity_id
_entity_poly.type
_entity_poly.pdbx_seq_one_letter_code
_entity_poly.pdbx_strand_id
1 'polypeptide(L)'
;MMRKQHSGNWFNEGFVGRAAQPGKIVTNIRSGGTALSIDDLIRPYVNERSKRKIIASLNQLGQSVSDKLERLYPGIFLFGIDIGLDQNMKPWIIEVNTTSARQRLSKLLGC
;
A
#
# COMPACT_ATOMS: atom_id res chain seq x y z
N MET A 1 0.49 -2.42 2.79
CA MET A 1 1.91 -2.80 2.91
C MET A 1 1.96 -4.32 2.81
N MET A 2 2.74 -4.89 1.91
CA MET A 2 2.85 -6.34 1.76
C MET A 2 4.08 -6.86 2.48
N ARG A 3 3.93 -7.87 3.33
CA ARG A 3 5.04 -8.56 4.01
C ARG A 3 5.00 -10.05 3.72
N LYS A 4 6.16 -10.68 3.63
CA LYS A 4 6.31 -12.13 3.57
C LYS A 4 6.43 -12.72 4.97
N GLN A 5 5.61 -13.72 5.28
CA GLN A 5 5.66 -14.48 6.53
C GLN A 5 6.79 -15.52 6.50
N HIS A 6 7.15 -16.05 7.67
CA HIS A 6 8.07 -17.19 7.79
C HIS A 6 7.58 -18.45 7.04
N SER A 7 6.25 -18.61 6.92
CA SER A 7 5.63 -19.68 6.11
C SER A 7 5.89 -19.54 4.60
N GLY A 8 6.42 -18.39 4.16
CA GLY A 8 6.64 -18.08 2.76
C GLY A 8 5.46 -17.37 2.09
N ASN A 9 4.31 -17.22 2.77
CA ASN A 9 3.14 -16.55 2.20
C ASN A 9 3.24 -15.02 2.34
N TRP A 10 2.75 -14.30 1.35
CA TRP A 10 2.57 -12.85 1.44
C TRP A 10 1.26 -12.52 2.15
N PHE A 11 1.25 -11.41 2.88
CA PHE A 11 0.06 -10.87 3.50
C PHE A 11 0.12 -9.35 3.53
N ASN A 12 -1.05 -8.73 3.57
CA ASN A 12 -1.18 -7.30 3.75
C ASN A 12 -1.17 -6.96 5.25
N GLU A 13 -0.19 -6.18 5.70
CA GLU A 13 -0.10 -5.69 7.09
C GLU A 13 -1.09 -4.57 7.39
N GLY A 14 -1.72 -3.99 6.36
CA GLY A 14 -2.67 -2.92 6.51
C GLY A 14 -2.58 -1.88 5.40
N PHE A 15 -3.63 -1.07 5.36
CA PHE A 15 -3.76 0.06 4.44
C PHE A 15 -3.54 1.36 5.21
N VAL A 16 -2.89 2.31 4.55
CA VAL A 16 -2.84 3.70 4.99
C VAL A 16 -3.47 4.53 3.88
N GLY A 17 -4.64 5.09 4.15
CA GLY A 17 -5.27 6.05 3.27
C GLY A 17 -4.53 7.39 3.35
N ARG A 18 -4.42 8.09 2.22
CA ARG A 18 -3.82 9.43 2.16
C ARG A 18 -4.73 10.37 1.38
N ALA A 19 -5.06 11.50 1.98
CA ALA A 19 -5.80 12.58 1.32
C ALA A 19 -4.89 13.81 1.18
N ALA A 20 -4.98 14.50 0.04
CA ALA A 20 -4.32 15.78 -0.14
C ALA A 20 -5.07 16.86 0.66
N GLN A 21 -4.36 17.93 1.05
CA GLN A 21 -5.01 19.10 1.62
C GLN A 21 -5.84 19.83 0.55
N PRO A 22 -6.87 20.61 0.96
CA PRO A 22 -7.60 21.47 0.03
C PRO A 22 -6.66 22.32 -0.82
N GLY A 23 -6.87 22.33 -2.14
CA GLY A 23 -6.03 23.08 -3.08
C GLY A 23 -4.66 22.47 -3.37
N LYS A 24 -4.36 21.25 -2.91
CA LYS A 24 -3.12 20.51 -3.22
C LYS A 24 -3.42 19.26 -4.04
N ILE A 25 -2.49 18.90 -4.92
CA ILE A 25 -2.59 17.70 -5.78
C ILE A 25 -1.85 16.50 -5.14
N VAL A 26 -0.85 16.76 -4.30
CA VAL A 26 0.01 15.73 -3.70
C VAL A 26 -0.54 15.26 -2.36
N THR A 27 -0.65 13.95 -2.19
CA THR A 27 -1.17 13.29 -0.97
C THR A 27 -0.06 12.88 0.02
N ASN A 28 1.19 13.20 -0.28
CA ASN A 28 2.33 12.85 0.58
C ASN A 28 2.19 13.54 1.95
N ILE A 29 2.27 12.74 3.03
CA ILE A 29 2.15 13.20 4.42
C ILE A 29 3.20 14.28 4.73
N ARG A 30 4.43 14.13 4.20
CA ARG A 30 5.51 15.13 4.39
C ARG A 30 5.20 16.47 3.71
N SER A 31 4.32 16.46 2.71
CA SER A 31 3.85 17.65 1.99
C SER A 31 2.51 18.16 2.53
N GLY A 32 2.10 17.71 3.71
CA GLY A 32 0.86 18.12 4.39
C GLY A 32 -0.32 17.17 4.22
N GLY A 33 -0.17 16.05 3.49
CA GLY A 33 -1.24 15.07 3.34
C GLY A 33 -1.72 14.47 4.67
N THR A 34 -3.00 14.13 4.74
CA THR A 34 -3.62 13.54 5.93
C THR A 34 -3.63 12.02 5.82
N ALA A 35 -3.12 11.33 6.85
CA ALA A 35 -3.25 9.88 6.97
C ALA A 35 -4.64 9.52 7.51
N LEU A 36 -5.29 8.55 6.87
CA LEU A 36 -6.63 8.08 7.20
C LEU A 36 -6.65 6.55 7.25
N SER A 37 -7.63 5.98 7.95
CA SER A 37 -7.98 4.59 7.72
C SER A 37 -8.50 4.41 6.28
N ILE A 38 -8.38 3.21 5.71
CA ILE A 38 -8.95 2.97 4.38
C ILE A 38 -10.47 3.16 4.39
N ASP A 39 -11.13 2.82 5.50
CA ASP A 39 -12.56 2.99 5.66
C ASP A 39 -12.95 4.47 5.60
N ASP A 40 -12.28 5.33 6.37
CA ASP A 40 -12.54 6.78 6.35
C ASP A 40 -12.26 7.41 5.00
N LEU A 41 -11.21 6.94 4.31
CA LEU A 41 -10.84 7.47 3.00
C LEU A 41 -11.92 7.20 1.94
N ILE A 42 -12.50 5.98 1.92
CA ILE A 42 -13.40 5.58 0.83
C ILE A 42 -14.88 5.70 1.18
N ARG A 43 -15.25 5.74 2.47
CA ARG A 43 -16.65 5.85 2.94
C ARG A 43 -17.46 6.95 2.24
N PRO A 44 -16.93 8.16 1.96
CA PRO A 44 -17.70 9.20 1.28
C PRO A 44 -18.12 8.85 -0.16
N TYR A 45 -17.46 7.86 -0.78
CA TYR A 45 -17.61 7.55 -2.20
C TYR A 45 -18.34 6.23 -2.46
N VAL A 46 -18.45 5.35 -1.47
CA VAL A 46 -18.97 3.99 -1.67
C VAL A 46 -19.83 3.48 -0.52
N ASN A 47 -20.78 2.60 -0.85
CA ASN A 47 -21.52 1.82 0.14
C ASN A 47 -20.70 0.63 0.69
N GLU A 48 -21.19 0.02 1.78
CA GLU A 48 -20.52 -1.10 2.46
C GLU A 48 -20.22 -2.30 1.56
N ARG A 49 -21.10 -2.62 0.59
CA ARG A 49 -20.88 -3.72 -0.35
C ARG A 49 -19.69 -3.42 -1.27
N SER A 50 -19.65 -2.20 -1.81
CA SER A 50 -18.60 -1.76 -2.73
C SER A 50 -17.27 -1.58 -2.00
N LYS A 51 -17.31 -1.06 -0.77
CA LYS A 51 -16.16 -1.00 0.14
C LYS A 51 -15.46 -2.35 0.28
N ARG A 52 -16.22 -3.39 0.63
CA ARG A 52 -15.67 -4.76 0.74
C ARG A 52 -15.05 -5.26 -0.56
N LYS A 53 -15.67 -4.97 -1.70
CA LYS A 53 -15.12 -5.34 -3.03
C LYS A 53 -13.81 -4.64 -3.33
N ILE A 54 -13.71 -3.34 -3.05
CA ILE A 54 -12.49 -2.55 -3.27
C ILE A 54 -11.37 -3.08 -2.38
N ILE A 55 -11.62 -3.30 -1.09
CA ILE A 55 -10.63 -3.84 -0.16
C ILE A 55 -10.14 -5.23 -0.62
N ALA A 56 -11.06 -6.11 -1.05
CA ALA A 56 -10.70 -7.41 -1.59
C ALA A 56 -9.85 -7.28 -2.87
N SER A 57 -10.21 -6.38 -3.78
CA SER A 57 -9.45 -6.11 -5.00
C SER A 57 -8.04 -5.58 -4.70
N LEU A 58 -7.89 -4.71 -3.70
CA LEU A 58 -6.60 -4.17 -3.29
C LEU A 58 -5.71 -5.24 -2.66
N ASN A 59 -6.28 -6.16 -1.87
CA ASN A 59 -5.55 -7.31 -1.34
C ASN A 59 -5.07 -8.25 -2.46
N GLN A 60 -5.94 -8.58 -3.43
CA GLN A 60 -5.58 -9.40 -4.58
C GLN A 60 -4.50 -8.75 -5.45
N LEU A 61 -4.60 -7.43 -5.65
CA LEU A 61 -3.59 -6.66 -6.37
C LEU A 61 -2.25 -6.71 -5.63
N GLY A 62 -2.25 -6.48 -4.32
CA GLY A 62 -1.04 -6.55 -3.49
C GLY A 62 -0.37 -7.92 -3.55
N GLN A 63 -1.14 -9.00 -3.45
CA GLN A 63 -0.65 -10.36 -3.59
C GLN A 63 -0.01 -10.60 -4.97
N SER A 64 -0.70 -10.21 -6.04
CA SER A 64 -0.23 -10.40 -7.41
C SER A 64 1.07 -9.65 -7.69
N VAL A 65 1.19 -8.42 -7.18
CA VAL A 65 2.43 -7.63 -7.27
C VAL A 65 3.56 -8.30 -6.50
N SER A 66 3.31 -8.73 -5.26
CA SER A 66 4.29 -9.44 -4.44
C SER A 66 4.82 -10.70 -5.11
N ASP A 67 3.95 -11.56 -5.63
CA ASP A 67 4.35 -12.81 -6.29
C ASP A 67 5.17 -12.55 -7.55
N LYS A 68 4.87 -11.46 -8.27
CA LYS A 68 5.63 -11.08 -9.47
C LYS A 68 7.00 -10.52 -9.12
N LEU A 69 7.08 -9.64 -8.12
CA LEU A 69 8.32 -8.99 -7.72
C LEU A 69 9.28 -9.93 -7.00
N GLU A 70 8.78 -10.88 -6.22
CA GLU A 70 9.62 -11.89 -5.58
C GLU A 70 10.47 -12.67 -6.60
N ARG A 71 9.90 -13.01 -7.76
CA ARG A 71 10.62 -13.70 -8.83
C ARG A 71 11.75 -12.86 -9.42
N LEU A 72 11.60 -11.54 -9.41
CA LEU A 72 12.59 -10.59 -9.93
C LEU A 72 13.64 -10.21 -8.88
N TYR A 73 13.27 -10.22 -7.60
CA TYR A 73 14.11 -9.84 -6.47
C TYR A 73 14.07 -10.90 -5.36
N PRO A 74 14.76 -12.05 -5.52
CA PRO A 74 14.77 -13.11 -4.52
C PRO A 74 15.25 -12.60 -3.15
N GLY A 75 14.59 -13.06 -2.07
CA GLY A 75 14.93 -12.67 -0.69
C GLY A 75 14.28 -11.37 -0.20
N ILE A 76 13.51 -10.68 -1.04
CA ILE A 76 12.66 -9.58 -0.59
C ILE A 76 11.49 -10.10 0.27
N PHE A 77 11.16 -9.36 1.32
CA PHE A 77 10.08 -9.73 2.24
C PHE A 77 9.17 -8.57 2.62
N LEU A 78 9.38 -7.37 2.07
CA LEU A 78 8.59 -6.18 2.40
C LEU A 78 8.46 -5.23 1.20
N PHE A 79 7.22 -4.82 0.90
CA PHE A 79 6.86 -3.86 -0.14
C PHE A 79 5.81 -2.86 0.33
N GLY A 80 6.06 -1.57 0.10
CA GLY A 80 5.04 -0.54 0.04
C GLY A 80 4.50 -0.45 -1.38
N ILE A 81 3.18 -0.49 -1.56
CA ILE A 81 2.54 -0.31 -2.87
C ILE A 81 1.65 0.92 -2.74
N ASP A 82 1.96 1.94 -3.54
CA ASP A 82 1.18 3.17 -3.60
C ASP A 82 0.15 3.03 -4.72
N ILE A 83 -1.13 3.14 -4.35
CA ILE A 83 -2.26 2.88 -5.22
C ILE A 83 -3.16 4.12 -5.24
N GLY A 84 -3.47 4.61 -6.43
CA GLY A 84 -4.52 5.59 -6.66
C GLY A 84 -5.84 4.91 -7.00
N LEU A 85 -6.96 5.51 -6.61
CA LEU A 85 -8.30 5.11 -7.04
C LEU A 85 -8.84 6.21 -7.97
N ASP A 86 -9.33 5.83 -9.15
CA ASP A 86 -9.97 6.79 -10.05
C ASP A 86 -11.44 7.07 -9.67
N GLN A 87 -12.14 7.90 -10.45
CA GLN A 87 -13.55 8.25 -10.21
C GLN A 87 -14.51 7.06 -10.21
N ASN A 88 -14.11 5.92 -10.78
CA ASN A 88 -14.89 4.67 -10.80
C ASN A 88 -14.42 3.69 -9.72
N MET A 89 -13.57 4.13 -8.78
CA MET A 89 -12.92 3.32 -7.76
C MET A 89 -12.05 2.20 -8.33
N LYS A 90 -11.58 2.34 -9.58
CA LYS A 90 -10.62 1.40 -10.16
C LYS A 90 -9.22 1.68 -9.59
N PRO A 91 -8.51 0.65 -9.11
CA PRO A 91 -7.16 0.81 -8.59
C PRO A 91 -6.10 0.93 -9.69
N TRP A 92 -5.16 1.85 -9.48
CA TRP A 92 -4.00 2.11 -10.33
C TRP A 92 -2.74 2.11 -9.47
N ILE A 93 -1.75 1.28 -9.82
CA ILE A 93 -0.45 1.30 -9.14
C ILE A 93 0.31 2.54 -9.61
N ILE A 94 0.75 3.37 -8.66
CA ILE A 94 1.54 4.58 -8.91
C ILE A 94 3.02 4.25 -8.75
N GLU A 95 3.39 3.64 -7.62
CA GLU A 95 4.76 3.22 -7.35
C GLU A 95 4.78 1.98 -6.45
N VAL A 96 5.88 1.21 -6.54
CA VAL A 96 6.17 0.12 -5.61
C VAL A 96 7.51 0.39 -4.96
N ASN A 97 7.49 0.63 -3.66
CA ASN A 97 8.66 0.90 -2.86
C ASN A 97 9.12 -0.36 -2.13
N THR A 98 10.35 -0.79 -2.40
CA THR A 98 10.97 -1.89 -1.68
C THR A 98 11.74 -1.35 -0.48
N THR A 99 11.60 -1.96 0.69
CA THR A 99 12.63 -1.81 1.74
C THR A 99 13.43 -3.09 1.78
N SER A 100 14.68 -3.04 1.32
CA SER A 100 15.59 -4.17 1.50
C SER A 100 15.93 -4.32 2.99
N ALA A 101 16.08 -5.55 3.47
CA ALA A 101 16.55 -5.85 4.83
C ALA A 101 17.76 -4.99 5.25
N ARG A 102 18.63 -4.72 4.28
CA ARG A 102 19.84 -3.91 4.42
C ARG A 102 19.57 -2.49 4.95
N GLN A 103 18.45 -1.86 4.58
CA GLN A 103 18.12 -0.50 5.03
C GLN A 103 17.47 -0.43 6.42
N ARG A 104 16.89 -1.53 6.92
CA ARG A 104 16.36 -1.59 8.30
C ARG A 104 17.46 -1.96 9.30
N LEU A 105 18.42 -2.80 8.92
CA LEU A 105 19.59 -3.11 9.76
C LEU A 105 20.44 -1.87 10.03
N SER A 106 20.72 -1.00 9.05
CA SER A 106 21.46 0.24 9.31
C SER A 106 20.72 1.19 10.27
N LYS A 107 19.39 1.33 10.13
CA LYS A 107 18.58 2.16 11.04
C LYS A 107 18.38 1.56 12.44
N LEU A 108 18.44 0.23 12.60
CA LEU A 108 18.36 -0.45 13.90
C LEU A 108 19.73 -0.60 14.58
N LEU A 109 20.83 -0.58 13.82
CA LEU A 109 22.21 -0.69 14.32
C LEU A 109 22.89 0.66 14.55
N GLY A 110 22.24 1.79 14.26
CA GLY A 110 22.80 3.12 14.52
C GLY A 110 24.15 3.35 13.85
N CYS A 111 24.32 2.89 12.61
CA CYS A 111 25.47 3.20 11.76
C CYS A 111 25.00 3.93 10.50
#